data_AF-A0A1C6B2H9-F1
#
_entry.id   AF-A0A1C6B2H9-F1
#
_cell.length_a   1.000
_cell.length_b   1.000
_cell.length_c   1.000
_cell.angle_alpha   90.00
_cell.angle_beta   90.00
_cell.angle_gamma   90.00
#
_symmetry.space_group_name_H-M   'P 1'
#
loop_
_entity.id
_entity.type
_entity.pdbx_description
1 polymer ?
#
loop_
_entity_poly.entity_id
_entity_poly.type
_entity_poly.pdbx_seq_one_letter_code
_entity_poly.pdbx_strand_id
1 'polypeptide(L)' 'MANYREFISKRECLANAVLWSVIPALQIGLLLFFPDRLSGNMFWWYVALLLLQSLSCAFHWRRWLAYDKSPRND' A
#
# COMPACT_ATOMS: atom_id res chain seq x y z
N MET A 1 -13.03 14.17 10.50
CA MET A 1 -12.47 13.90 9.16
C MET A 1 -13.60 14.04 8.15
N ALA A 2 -13.87 15.28 7.73
CA ALA A 2 -14.98 15.61 6.85
C ALA A 2 -14.60 15.32 5.38
N ASN A 3 -15.58 14.83 4.61
CA ASN A 3 -15.64 14.82 3.14
C ASN A 3 -14.70 13.96 2.31
N TYR A 4 -14.14 12.85 2.80
CA TYR A 4 -13.46 11.92 1.87
C TYR A 4 -14.42 11.03 1.07
N ARG A 5 -15.63 10.76 1.59
CA ARG A 5 -16.66 9.94 0.93
C ARG A 5 -17.32 10.62 -0.25
N GLU A 6 -17.36 11.96 -0.28
CA GLU A 6 -17.92 12.71 -1.41
C GLU A 6 -17.02 12.69 -2.66
N PHE A 7 -15.70 12.53 -2.48
CA PHE A 7 -14.74 12.60 -3.58
C PHE A 7 -14.28 11.24 -4.11
N ILE A 8 -14.34 10.17 -3.32
CA ILE A 8 -13.78 8.87 -3.67
C ILE A 8 -14.75 7.74 -3.33
N SER A 9 -15.11 6.96 -4.35
CA SER A 9 -15.93 5.75 -4.20
C SER A 9 -15.19 4.67 -3.42
N LYS A 10 -15.92 3.84 -2.67
CA LYS A 10 -15.36 2.64 -2.00
C LYS A 10 -14.56 1.76 -2.96
N ARG A 11 -15.01 1.65 -4.22
CA ARG A 11 -14.33 0.88 -5.28
C ARG A 11 -13.00 1.51 -5.68
N GLU A 12 -12.93 2.84 -5.76
CA GLU A 12 -11.68 3.56 -6.05
C GLU A 12 -10.70 3.47 -4.89
N CYS A 13 -11.20 3.53 -3.65
CA CYS A 13 -10.39 3.30 -2.46
C CYS A 13 -9.82 1.86 -2.43
N LEU A 14 -10.61 0.86 -2.85
CA LEU A 14 -10.15 -0.52 -2.99
C LEU A 14 -9.12 -0.66 -4.11
N ALA A 15 -9.40 -0.09 -5.30
CA ALA A 15 -8.48 -0.13 -6.44
C ALA A 15 -7.14 0.50 -6.06
N ASN A 16 -7.15 1.62 -5.33
CA ASN A 16 -5.94 2.24 -4.83
C ASN A 16 -5.21 1.34 -3.81
N ALA A 17 -5.90 0.75 -2.84
CA ALA A 17 -5.30 -0.18 -1.88
C ALA A 17 -4.67 -1.41 -2.55
N VAL A 18 -5.28 -1.93 -3.61
CA VAL A 18 -4.74 -3.02 -4.44
C VAL A 18 -3.53 -2.55 -5.26
N LEU A 19 -3.59 -1.37 -5.88
CA LEU A 19 -2.46 -0.84 -6.63
C LEU A 19 -1.21 -0.68 -5.73
N TRP A 20 -1.41 -0.19 -4.51
CA TRP A 20 -0.37 -0.04 -3.50
C TRP A 20 0.16 -1.38 -2.94
N SER A 21 -0.53 -2.51 -3.14
CA SER A 21 -0.01 -3.84 -2.79
C SER A 21 0.73 -4.52 -3.93
N VAL A 22 0.41 -4.21 -5.19
CA VAL A 22 1.07 -4.79 -6.37
C VAL A 22 2.53 -4.34 -6.48
N ILE A 23 2.82 -3.07 -6.22
CA ILE A 23 4.17 -2.50 -6.30
C ILE A 23 5.17 -3.24 -5.39
N PRO A 24 4.94 -3.36 -4.07
CA PRO A 24 5.86 -4.10 -3.20
C PRO A 24 5.90 -5.60 -3.52
N ALA A 25 4.82 -6.20 -4.02
CA ALA A 25 4.82 -7.60 -4.43
C ALA A 25 5.76 -7.85 -5.62
N LEU A 26 5.76 -6.97 -6.62
CA LEU A 26 6.69 -7.04 -7.75
C LEU A 26 8.14 -6.83 -7.31
N GLN A 27 8.37 -5.91 -6.38
CA GLN A 27 9.68 -5.68 -5.77
C GLN A 27 10.19 -6.94 -5.04
N ILE A 28 9.36 -7.57 -4.20
CA ILE A 28 9.74 -8.82 -3.53
C ILE A 28 10.03 -9.92 -4.55
N GLY A 29 9.21 -10.04 -5.60
CA GLY A 29 9.46 -10.97 -6.70
C GLY A 29 10.83 -10.77 -7.33
N LEU A 30 11.17 -9.54 -7.72
CA LEU A 30 12.49 -9.22 -8.29
C LEU A 30 13.65 -9.58 -7.35
N LEU A 31 13.50 -9.36 -6.05
CA LEU A 31 14.50 -9.74 -5.05
C LEU A 31 14.70 -11.26 -4.99
N LEU A 32 13.59 -12.02 -5.00
CA LEU A 32 13.63 -13.48 -4.92
C LEU A 32 14.21 -14.12 -6.18
N PHE A 33 13.94 -13.56 -7.36
CA PHE A 33 14.43 -14.09 -8.63
C PHE A 33 15.84 -13.58 -9.02
N PHE A 34 16.29 -12.46 -8.46
CA PHE A 34 17.59 -11.85 -8.77
C PHE A 34 18.35 -11.36 -7.51
N PRO A 35 18.66 -12.26 -6.56
CA PRO A 35 19.30 -11.87 -5.29
C PRO A 35 20.69 -11.26 -5.47
N ASP A 36 21.45 -11.74 -6.46
CA ASP A 36 22.84 -11.32 -6.70
C ASP A 36 22.97 -9.91 -7.29
N ARG A 37 21.85 -9.27 -7.66
CA ARG A 37 21.84 -7.92 -8.24
C ARG A 37 21.94 -6.81 -7.19
N LEU A 38 21.80 -7.14 -5.90
CA LEU A 38 21.78 -6.17 -4.81
C LEU A 38 23.08 -6.23 -4.01
N SER A 39 23.90 -5.18 -4.14
CA SER A 39 25.06 -4.99 -3.27
C SER A 39 24.63 -4.73 -1.82
N GLY A 40 25.49 -5.07 -0.84
CA GLY A 40 25.12 -5.11 0.57
C GLY A 40 24.53 -3.81 1.15
N ASN A 41 24.96 -2.63 0.66
CA ASN A 41 24.39 -1.35 1.12
C ASN A 41 23.05 -1.03 0.42
N MET A 42 22.88 -1.46 -0.85
CA MET A 42 21.61 -1.32 -1.57
C MET A 42 20.52 -2.24 -1.01
N PHE A 43 20.89 -3.38 -0.45
CA PHE A 43 19.95 -4.30 0.22
C PHE A 43 19.19 -3.61 1.36
N TRP A 44 19.89 -2.90 2.26
CA TRP A 44 19.24 -2.23 3.38
C TRP A 44 18.32 -1.08 2.95
N TRP A 45 18.73 -0.31 1.94
CA TRP A 45 17.86 0.70 1.33
C TRP A 45 16.61 0.07 0.71
N TYR A 46 16.77 -1.08 0.07
CA TYR A 46 15.66 -1.83 -0.50
C TYR A 46 14.67 -2.30 0.56
N VAL A 47 15.17 -2.84 1.67
CA VAL A 47 14.35 -3.25 2.83
C VAL A 47 13.61 -2.04 3.42
N ALA A 48 14.29 -0.90 3.59
CA ALA A 48 13.66 0.32 4.09
C ALA A 48 12.53 0.81 3.17
N LEU A 49 12.73 0.77 1.86
CA LEU A 49 11.70 1.10 0.87
C LEU A 49 10.51 0.14 0.94
N LEU A 50 10.76 -1.17 1.04
CA LEU A 50 9.69 -2.17 1.21
C LEU A 50 8.87 -1.93 2.48
N LEU A 51 9.52 -1.59 3.60
CA LEU A 51 8.84 -1.24 4.84
C LEU A 51 7.96 0.01 4.68
N LEU A 52 8.49 1.06 4.05
CA LEU A 52 7.73 2.29 3.77
C LEU A 52 6.53 2.01 2.87
N GLN A 53 6.71 1.22 1.81
CA GLN A 53 5.64 0.82 0.89
C GLN A 53 4.58 -0.02 1.62
N SER A 54 5.00 -0.90 2.53
CA SER A 54 4.11 -1.72 3.35
C SER A 54 3.28 -0.88 4.32
N LEU A 55 3.86 0.16 4.92
CA LEU A 55 3.14 1.12 5.75
C LEU A 55 2.10 1.91 4.93
N SER A 56 2.46 2.36 3.73
CA SER A 56 1.51 3.01 2.81
C SER A 56 0.36 2.07 2.43
N CYS A 57 0.66 0.82 2.09
CA CYS A 57 -0.33 -0.21 1.80
C CYS A 57 -1.27 -0.41 3.00
N ALA A 58 -0.73 -0.57 4.21
CA ALA A 58 -1.51 -0.71 5.44
C ALA A 58 -2.39 0.51 5.69
N PHE A 59 -1.92 1.73 5.40
CA PHE A 59 -2.71 2.96 5.51
C PHE A 59 -3.89 2.97 4.53
N HIS A 60 -3.67 2.62 3.26
CA HIS A 60 -4.74 2.54 2.24
C HIS A 60 -5.78 1.45 2.58
N TRP A 61 -5.33 0.29 3.06
CA TRP A 61 -6.23 -0.76 3.54
C TRP A 61 -7.01 -0.35 4.78
N ARG A 62 -6.38 0.32 5.75
CA ARG A 62 -7.09 0.89 6.92
C ARG A 62 -8.16 1.88 6.49
N ARG A 63 -7.88 2.74 5.51
CA ARG A 63 -8.84 3.70 4.97
C ARG A 63 -10.02 3.00 4.30
N TRP A 64 -9.77 1.95 3.52
CA TRP A 64 -10.84 1.14 2.92
C TRP A 64 -11.66 0.38 3.97
N LEU A 65 -11.03 -0.24 4.97
CA LEU A 65 -11.74 -0.94 6.06
C LEU A 65 -12.56 0.02 6.94
N ALA A 66 -12.06 1.25 7.12
CA ALA A 66 -12.81 2.31 7.79
C ALA A 66 -13.92 2.89 6.91
N TYR A 67 -14.00 2.52 5.63
CA TYR A 67 -15.00 3.05 4.70
C TYR A 67 -16.41 2.76 5.13
N ASP A 68 -16.70 1.59 5.71
CA ASP A 68 -18.04 1.26 6.22
C ASP A 68 -18.25 1.62 7.70
N LYS A 69 -17.17 1.87 8.46
CA LYS A 69 -17.24 2.06 9.92
C LYS A 69 -17.61 3.46 10.38
N SER A 70 -17.57 4.46 9.49
CA SER A 70 -18.10 5.78 9.83
C SER A 70 -19.62 5.72 9.68
N PRO A 71 -20.41 5.98 10.74
CA PRO A 71 -21.85 6.01 10.63
C PRO A 71 -22.21 6.99 9.53
N ARG A 72 -23.08 6.50 8.64
CA ARG A 72 -23.81 7.36 7.73
C ARG A 72 -24.67 8.22 8.65
N ASN A 73 -24.25 9.47 8.90
CA ASN A 73 -25.13 10.46 9.50
C ASN A 73 -26.14 10.83 8.40
N ASP A 74 -27.09 9.92 8.16
CA ASP A 74 -28.36 10.23 7.53
C ASP A 74 -29.35 10.59 8.66
#